data_AF-L1LCC4-F1
#
_entry.id   AF-L1LCC4-F1
#
_cell.length_a   1.000
_cell.length_b   1.000
_cell.length_c   1.000
_cell.angle_alpha   90.00
_cell.angle_beta   90.00
_cell.angle_gamma   90.00
#
_symmetry.space_group_name_H-M   'P 1'
#
loop_
_entity.id
_entity.type
_entity.pdbx_description
1 polymer ?
#
loop_
_entity_poly.entity_id
_entity_poly.type
_entity_poly.pdbx_seq_one_letter_code
_entity_poly.pdbx_strand_id
1 'polypeptide(L)'
;MAEDQPQLTVKLANNPPNGDNAEYTESGNTIQVKRCHYPPDKQSAANFYEYKHTLKDSGAQKFTLQKVLGDNGKLIQIIFPKQQDSIPNVLSVSAYYWKHEKGGGHTPTKVLMIGVTTTGTKDETKAAGDDNTTTYYAKRGGDPKWHRFTFGSNLSEEQVEAQLDYRNCHHNRAVTINLYFVVSQNGPSDGKGNKYCCYYHYHRGAEKVTVEQKTVSCNTHRTSPIPYLKHTITDGKYSLAAIKFDSGGRNGKRKSITLNGAQFPISGVQSVSALYCKDGIPKVIYVEGGTDGVNGKWFKKDNGSREWTPVTNLQGKTPETINNSSDGKYEELVKTLTGTGIGHAHSSVTNSLLAHSVNTITTTFPPLNFLHLFSEETASQLQLVSSDDESEGNGLGPGDNTTAIIAGTVGGGIGTGLVGVGIWKGPAILARLIARL
;
A
#
# COMPACT_ATOMS: atom_id res chain seq x y z
N MET A 1 5.93 -43.67 13.27
CA MET A 1 5.00 -42.92 14.14
C MET A 1 5.19 -41.46 13.82
N ALA A 2 4.13 -40.72 13.47
CA ALA A 2 4.25 -39.28 13.29
C ALA A 2 4.54 -38.65 14.67
N GLU A 3 5.60 -37.87 14.76
CA GLU A 3 5.92 -37.11 15.98
C GLU A 3 4.80 -36.10 16.24
N ASP A 4 4.23 -36.10 17.45
CA ASP A 4 3.15 -35.18 17.81
C ASP A 4 3.69 -33.75 17.82
N GLN A 5 3.10 -32.89 16.98
CA GLN A 5 3.57 -31.51 16.82
C GLN A 5 2.99 -30.63 17.93
N PRO A 6 3.78 -29.75 18.55
CA PRO A 6 3.25 -28.82 19.54
C PRO A 6 2.13 -27.99 18.92
N GLN A 7 1.03 -27.84 19.65
CA GLN A 7 -0.12 -27.05 19.21
C GLN A 7 -0.02 -25.64 19.78
N LEU A 8 0.07 -24.63 18.91
CA LEU A 8 0.42 -23.27 19.29
C LEU A 8 -0.61 -22.23 18.83
N THR A 9 -0.79 -21.21 19.66
CA THR A 9 -1.46 -19.95 19.32
C THR A 9 -0.41 -18.86 19.13
N VAL A 10 -0.40 -18.22 17.96
CA VAL A 10 0.49 -17.09 17.68
C VAL A 10 -0.16 -15.79 18.16
N LYS A 11 0.55 -15.02 18.99
CA LYS A 11 0.09 -13.77 19.59
C LYS A 11 0.86 -12.58 19.00
N LEU A 12 0.20 -11.75 18.18
CA LEU A 12 0.83 -10.58 17.55
C LEU A 12 1.11 -9.45 18.56
N ALA A 13 0.36 -9.39 19.67
CA ALA A 13 0.61 -8.43 20.75
C ALA A 13 2.01 -8.56 21.40
N ASN A 14 2.71 -9.69 21.17
CA ASN A 14 4.06 -9.93 21.65
C ASN A 14 5.15 -9.42 20.68
N ASN A 15 4.78 -8.65 19.65
CA ASN A 15 5.73 -8.06 18.71
C ASN A 15 6.64 -7.02 19.40
N PRO A 16 7.97 -7.12 19.25
CA PRO A 16 8.89 -6.17 19.87
C PRO A 16 8.74 -4.75 19.29
N PRO A 17 8.84 -3.70 20.11
CA PRO A 17 8.82 -2.31 19.63
C PRO A 17 10.06 -1.93 18.84
N ASN A 18 11.17 -2.64 19.05
CA ASN A 18 12.48 -2.35 18.50
C ASN A 18 13.03 -3.53 17.68
N GLY A 19 14.22 -3.35 17.09
CA GLY A 19 14.86 -4.38 16.25
C GLY A 19 15.31 -5.61 17.03
N ASP A 20 15.01 -5.65 18.32
CA ASP A 20 15.32 -6.72 19.25
C ASP A 20 14.42 -7.92 18.99
N ASN A 21 14.92 -9.11 19.32
CA ASN A 21 14.09 -10.30 19.35
C ASN A 21 13.22 -10.27 20.61
N ALA A 22 11.95 -10.63 20.49
CA ALA A 22 11.10 -10.91 21.64
C ALA A 22 10.85 -12.41 21.74
N GLU A 23 10.47 -12.86 22.93
CA GLU A 23 10.13 -14.26 23.19
C GLU A 23 8.88 -14.33 24.06
N TYR A 24 8.08 -15.37 23.88
CA TYR A 24 6.99 -15.70 24.77
C TYR A 24 6.75 -17.20 24.82
N THR A 25 6.23 -17.68 25.93
CA THR A 25 5.90 -19.09 26.12
C THR A 25 4.43 -19.34 25.80
N GLU A 26 4.16 -20.38 25.02
CA GLU A 26 2.82 -20.88 24.70
C GLU A 26 2.80 -22.39 24.84
N SER A 27 1.92 -22.92 25.70
CA SER A 27 1.78 -24.38 25.93
C SER A 27 3.12 -25.07 26.25
N GLY A 28 3.98 -24.43 27.05
CA GLY A 28 5.31 -24.96 27.41
C GLY A 28 6.40 -24.81 26.33
N ASN A 29 6.08 -24.25 25.16
CA ASN A 29 7.02 -24.00 24.07
C ASN A 29 7.41 -22.53 24.00
N THR A 30 8.67 -22.23 23.72
CA THR A 30 9.15 -20.84 23.54
C THR A 30 9.06 -20.43 22.07
N ILE A 31 8.25 -19.40 21.80
CA ILE A 31 8.13 -18.76 20.50
C ILE A 31 9.03 -17.53 20.48
N GLN A 32 9.97 -17.50 19.55
CA GLN A 32 10.79 -16.34 19.21
C GLN A 32 10.08 -15.49 18.15
N VAL A 33 10.17 -14.17 18.32
CA VAL A 33 9.66 -13.18 17.37
C VAL A 33 10.83 -12.32 16.91
N LYS A 34 11.12 -12.39 15.61
CA LYS A 34 12.15 -11.56 14.97
C LYS A 34 11.51 -10.48 14.12
N ARG A 35 11.89 -9.23 14.35
CA ARG A 35 11.49 -8.10 13.51
C ARG A 35 12.53 -7.84 12.41
N CYS A 36 12.08 -7.77 11.17
CA CYS A 36 12.90 -7.45 10.00
C CYS A 36 12.29 -6.31 9.18
N HIS A 37 13.13 -5.58 8.45
CA HIS A 37 12.68 -4.67 7.39
C HIS A 37 12.19 -5.47 6.18
N TYR A 38 11.10 -5.03 5.55
CA TYR A 38 10.54 -5.68 4.37
C TYR A 38 10.26 -4.70 3.21
N PRO A 39 10.81 -4.93 2.00
CA PRO A 39 11.65 -6.06 1.62
C PRO A 39 13.06 -6.06 2.29
N PRO A 40 13.66 -7.22 2.61
CA PRO A 40 14.95 -7.29 3.31
C PRO A 40 16.12 -6.59 2.59
N ASP A 41 16.12 -6.58 1.25
CA ASP A 41 17.17 -5.94 0.45
C ASP A 41 17.21 -4.40 0.56
N LYS A 42 16.11 -3.79 1.06
CA LYS A 42 15.99 -2.35 1.27
C LYS A 42 16.40 -1.90 2.67
N GLN A 43 16.56 -2.81 3.63
CA GLN A 43 16.96 -2.50 5.01
C GLN A 43 16.16 -1.30 5.58
N SER A 44 16.81 -0.28 6.16
CA SER A 44 16.16 0.89 6.74
C SER A 44 15.30 1.71 5.76
N ALA A 45 15.55 1.60 4.45
CA ALA A 45 14.75 2.25 3.41
C ALA A 45 13.45 1.49 3.07
N ALA A 46 13.27 0.28 3.60
CA ALA A 46 12.04 -0.49 3.47
C ALA A 46 10.88 0.20 4.21
N ASN A 47 9.66 0.15 3.67
CA ASN A 47 8.49 0.82 4.28
C ASN A 47 7.67 -0.08 5.22
N PHE A 48 8.01 -1.37 5.28
CA PHE A 48 7.27 -2.34 6.06
C PHE A 48 8.17 -3.05 7.05
N TYR A 49 7.55 -3.55 8.12
CA TYR A 49 8.15 -4.52 9.02
C TYR A 49 7.52 -5.88 8.79
N GLU A 50 8.34 -6.92 8.88
CA GLU A 50 7.93 -8.32 9.04
C GLU A 50 8.25 -8.74 10.48
N TYR A 51 7.25 -9.26 11.20
CA TYR A 51 7.42 -9.93 12.47
C TYR A 51 7.26 -11.42 12.26
N LYS A 52 8.37 -12.15 12.32
CA LYS A 52 8.41 -13.59 12.07
C LYS A 52 8.43 -14.35 13.40
N HIS A 53 7.39 -15.14 13.63
CA HIS A 53 7.22 -16.00 14.79
C HIS A 53 7.70 -17.43 14.46
N THR A 54 8.64 -17.95 15.24
CA THR A 54 9.26 -19.28 15.10
C THR A 54 9.48 -19.95 16.46
N LEU A 55 9.58 -21.28 16.52
CA LEU A 55 10.06 -21.97 17.73
C LEU A 55 11.56 -21.67 17.96
N LYS A 56 11.95 -21.32 19.20
CA LYS A 56 13.30 -20.81 19.52
C LYS A 56 14.40 -21.88 19.49
N ASP A 57 14.14 -23.08 20.00
CA ASP A 57 15.23 -23.96 20.49
C ASP A 57 15.36 -25.29 19.72
N SER A 58 14.76 -25.43 18.54
CA SER A 58 14.53 -26.77 18.00
C SER A 58 14.83 -27.02 16.53
N GLY A 59 15.51 -26.11 15.83
CA GLY A 59 16.05 -26.37 14.49
C GLY A 59 15.00 -26.83 13.47
N ALA A 60 14.40 -25.90 12.73
CA ALA A 60 13.34 -26.20 11.73
C ALA A 60 12.16 -27.05 12.27
N GLN A 61 11.96 -27.12 13.59
CA GLN A 61 10.85 -27.87 14.17
C GLN A 61 9.54 -27.25 13.76
N LYS A 62 8.60 -28.14 13.44
CA LYS A 62 7.27 -27.79 12.97
C LYS A 62 6.32 -27.74 14.16
N PHE A 63 5.28 -26.93 14.02
CA PHE A 63 4.18 -26.89 14.97
C PHE A 63 2.83 -26.91 14.25
N THR A 64 1.80 -27.22 15.01
CA THR A 64 0.41 -27.12 14.56
C THR A 64 -0.14 -25.76 14.99
N LEU A 65 -0.40 -24.87 14.02
CA LEU A 65 -0.98 -23.56 14.29
C LEU A 65 -2.48 -23.69 14.54
N GLN A 66 -2.92 -23.46 15.78
CA GLN A 66 -4.33 -23.47 16.14
C GLN A 66 -5.02 -22.14 15.83
N LYS A 67 -4.40 -21.03 16.25
CA LYS A 67 -5.02 -19.69 16.23
C LYS A 67 -3.97 -18.61 16.01
N VAL A 68 -4.42 -17.47 15.48
CA VAL A 68 -3.66 -16.23 15.48
C VAL A 68 -4.47 -15.17 16.23
N LEU A 69 -3.90 -14.57 17.27
CA LEU A 69 -4.48 -13.45 17.99
C LEU A 69 -3.81 -12.16 17.53
N GLY A 70 -4.61 -11.16 17.15
CA GLY A 70 -4.13 -9.85 16.72
C GLY A 70 -3.51 -9.03 17.86
N ASP A 71 -3.06 -7.82 17.53
CA ASP A 71 -2.40 -6.90 18.48
C ASP A 71 -3.29 -6.51 19.67
N ASN A 72 -4.61 -6.61 19.52
CA ASN A 72 -5.60 -6.36 20.57
C ASN A 72 -6.06 -7.64 21.30
N GLY A 73 -5.35 -8.76 21.11
CA GLY A 73 -5.70 -10.07 21.67
C GLY A 73 -6.92 -10.75 21.04
N LYS A 74 -7.60 -10.11 20.06
CA LYS A 74 -8.77 -10.70 19.39
C LYS A 74 -8.34 -11.73 18.36
N LEU A 75 -9.16 -12.76 18.19
CA LEU A 75 -8.95 -13.80 17.18
C LEU A 75 -8.96 -13.19 15.78
N ILE A 76 -7.87 -13.42 15.03
CA ILE A 76 -7.82 -13.21 13.59
C ILE A 76 -8.38 -14.47 12.94
N GLN A 77 -9.59 -14.35 12.41
CA GLN A 77 -10.29 -15.44 11.72
C GLN A 77 -9.65 -15.69 10.35
N ILE A 78 -8.51 -16.38 10.34
CA ILE A 78 -7.97 -16.99 9.12
C ILE A 78 -8.88 -18.13 8.69
N ILE A 79 -9.26 -18.14 7.41
CA ILE A 79 -10.04 -19.24 6.86
C ILE A 79 -9.10 -20.43 6.68
N PHE A 80 -9.20 -21.39 7.60
CA PHE A 80 -8.56 -22.69 7.45
C PHE A 80 -9.19 -23.43 6.26
N PRO A 81 -8.43 -24.31 5.57
CA PRO A 81 -9.01 -25.23 4.60
C PRO A 81 -10.22 -25.94 5.21
N LYS A 82 -11.31 -26.07 4.44
CA LYS A 82 -12.58 -26.64 4.93
C LYS A 82 -12.28 -27.98 5.64
N GLN A 83 -12.75 -28.10 6.89
CA GLN A 83 -12.59 -29.27 7.80
C GLN A 83 -11.36 -29.28 8.73
N GLN A 84 -10.52 -28.23 8.76
CA GLN A 84 -9.40 -28.16 9.70
C GLN A 84 -9.57 -27.01 10.71
N ASP A 85 -9.43 -27.32 12.00
CA ASP A 85 -9.37 -26.34 13.09
C ASP A 85 -7.94 -25.84 13.35
N SER A 86 -6.95 -26.34 12.59
CA SER A 86 -5.54 -26.00 12.73
C SER A 86 -4.76 -26.26 11.43
N ILE A 87 -3.59 -25.64 11.30
CA ILE A 87 -2.67 -25.88 10.18
C ILE A 87 -1.48 -26.68 10.72
N PRO A 88 -1.32 -27.95 10.33
CA PRO A 88 -0.15 -28.74 10.73
C PRO A 88 1.09 -28.32 9.94
N ASN A 89 2.26 -28.78 10.38
CA ASN A 89 3.54 -28.62 9.68
C ASN A 89 3.98 -27.16 9.46
N VAL A 90 3.57 -26.24 10.34
CA VAL A 90 3.94 -24.82 10.26
C VAL A 90 5.38 -24.65 10.75
N LEU A 91 6.18 -23.94 9.97
CA LEU A 91 7.54 -23.53 10.32
C LEU A 91 7.57 -22.14 10.93
N SER A 92 6.77 -21.21 10.38
CA SER A 92 6.70 -19.84 10.85
C SER A 92 5.39 -19.17 10.51
N VAL A 93 5.04 -18.16 11.31
CA VAL A 93 3.98 -17.19 10.99
C VAL A 93 4.62 -15.81 10.91
N SER A 94 4.47 -15.14 9.77
CA SER A 94 4.95 -13.77 9.56
C SER A 94 3.77 -12.81 9.57
N ALA A 95 3.87 -11.69 10.28
CA ALA A 95 2.90 -10.60 10.24
C ALA A 95 3.55 -9.33 9.68
N TYR A 96 2.90 -8.69 8.71
CA TYR A 96 3.44 -7.56 7.99
C TYR A 96 2.72 -6.26 8.36
N TYR A 97 3.49 -5.21 8.64
CA TYR A 97 2.98 -3.92 9.12
C TYR A 97 3.61 -2.77 8.35
N TRP A 98 2.90 -1.64 8.29
CA TRP A 98 3.48 -0.39 7.81
C TRP A 98 4.31 0.27 8.91
N LYS A 99 5.59 0.55 8.64
CA LYS A 99 6.51 1.06 9.69
C LYS A 99 6.17 2.45 10.21
N HIS A 100 5.34 3.20 9.47
CA HIS A 100 5.03 4.59 9.77
C HIS A 100 3.64 4.79 10.40
N GLU A 101 2.92 3.71 10.73
CA GLU A 101 1.56 3.78 11.30
C GLU A 101 1.47 4.69 12.52
N LYS A 102 2.46 4.61 13.42
CA LYS A 102 2.50 5.36 14.69
C LYS A 102 3.66 6.35 14.78
N GLY A 103 4.32 6.65 13.65
CA GLY A 103 5.59 7.37 13.66
C GLY A 103 6.77 6.49 14.10
N GLY A 104 7.96 7.09 14.19
CA GLY A 104 9.21 6.39 14.52
C GLY A 104 9.25 5.90 15.97
N GLY A 105 9.83 4.71 16.19
CA GLY A 105 10.09 4.17 17.53
C GLY A 105 8.93 3.46 18.22
N HIS A 106 7.76 3.37 17.57
CA HIS A 106 6.58 2.69 18.11
C HIS A 106 6.26 1.40 17.33
N THR A 107 5.72 0.40 18.02
CA THR A 107 5.20 -0.81 17.38
C THR A 107 3.94 -0.47 16.58
N PRO A 108 3.91 -0.72 15.27
CA PRO A 108 2.66 -0.70 14.50
C PRO A 108 1.65 -1.71 15.08
N THR A 109 0.36 -1.43 14.97
CA THR A 109 -0.73 -2.28 15.51
C THR A 109 -1.77 -2.65 14.47
N LYS A 110 -1.58 -2.22 13.23
CA LYS A 110 -2.46 -2.50 12.11
C LYS A 110 -1.77 -3.47 11.17
N VAL A 111 -1.93 -4.76 11.49
CA VAL A 111 -1.46 -5.84 10.62
C VAL A 111 -2.11 -5.73 9.23
N LEU A 112 -1.29 -5.71 8.19
CA LEU A 112 -1.71 -5.59 6.79
C LEU A 112 -1.89 -6.96 6.13
N MET A 113 -1.07 -7.92 6.52
CA MET A 113 -1.01 -9.26 5.93
C MET A 113 -0.39 -10.25 6.91
N ILE A 114 -0.80 -11.51 6.82
CA ILE A 114 -0.21 -12.64 7.55
C ILE A 114 0.28 -13.67 6.53
N GLY A 115 1.51 -14.15 6.67
CA GLY A 115 2.05 -15.29 5.92
C GLY A 115 2.22 -16.49 6.83
N VAL A 116 1.67 -17.64 6.47
CA VAL A 116 1.86 -18.91 7.18
C VAL A 116 2.73 -19.81 6.31
N THR A 117 3.96 -20.08 6.76
CA THR A 117 4.90 -20.94 6.04
C THR A 117 4.83 -22.35 6.60
N THR A 118 4.49 -23.31 5.75
CA THR A 118 4.44 -24.73 6.07
C THR A 118 5.51 -25.48 5.30
N THR A 119 6.02 -26.61 5.81
CA THR A 119 6.72 -27.55 4.94
C THR A 119 5.73 -28.13 3.95
N GLY A 120 6.04 -28.13 2.66
CA GLY A 120 5.20 -28.72 1.64
C GLY A 120 4.83 -30.16 1.99
N THR A 121 3.58 -30.54 1.70
CA THR A 121 3.26 -31.96 1.52
C THR A 121 4.13 -32.43 0.37
N LYS A 122 4.91 -33.50 0.58
CA LYS A 122 5.69 -34.14 -0.49
C LYS A 122 4.73 -34.43 -1.63
N ASP A 123 4.72 -33.57 -2.63
CA ASP A 123 4.20 -33.93 -3.92
C ASP A 123 5.27 -34.86 -4.47
N GLU A 124 5.00 -36.16 -4.48
CA GLU A 124 5.97 -37.20 -4.89
C GLU A 124 6.51 -36.95 -6.31
N THR A 125 5.89 -36.03 -7.06
CA THR A 125 6.30 -35.61 -8.41
C THR A 125 7.34 -34.49 -8.44
N LYS A 126 7.65 -33.82 -7.33
CA LYS A 126 8.64 -32.73 -7.28
C LYS A 126 9.98 -33.21 -6.74
N ALA A 127 11.05 -32.88 -7.47
CA ALA A 127 12.42 -33.17 -7.06
C ALA A 127 12.73 -32.49 -5.71
N ALA A 128 13.48 -33.19 -4.84
CA ALA A 128 13.85 -32.74 -3.51
C ALA A 128 14.54 -31.36 -3.53
N GLY A 129 13.77 -30.31 -3.25
CA GLY A 129 14.20 -28.93 -3.00
C GLY A 129 13.39 -28.34 -1.85
N ASP A 130 13.70 -27.13 -1.40
CA ASP A 130 12.98 -26.46 -0.30
C ASP A 130 11.48 -26.29 -0.63
N ASP A 131 10.67 -27.29 -0.31
CA ASP A 131 9.21 -27.36 -0.58
C ASP A 131 8.39 -26.44 0.35
N ASN A 132 9.04 -25.47 0.98
CA ASN A 132 8.36 -24.57 1.89
C ASN A 132 7.34 -23.73 1.12
N THR A 133 6.13 -23.71 1.65
CA THR A 133 5.00 -23.06 1.01
C THR A 133 4.45 -22.01 1.96
N THR A 134 4.41 -20.76 1.51
CA THR A 134 3.82 -19.66 2.26
C THR A 134 2.45 -19.32 1.71
N THR A 135 1.45 -19.48 2.56
CA THR A 135 0.08 -19.03 2.29
C THR A 135 -0.14 -17.67 2.94
N TYR A 136 -0.57 -16.70 2.15
CA TYR A 136 -0.81 -15.35 2.63
C TYR A 136 -2.32 -15.12 2.89
N TYR A 137 -2.60 -14.32 3.92
CA TYR A 137 -3.94 -13.94 4.36
C TYR A 137 -4.00 -12.42 4.55
N ALA A 138 -5.09 -11.79 4.13
CA ALA A 138 -5.34 -10.36 4.36
C ALA A 138 -6.84 -10.07 4.51
N LYS A 139 -7.20 -9.00 5.23
CA LYS A 139 -8.59 -8.51 5.26
C LYS A 139 -9.02 -7.97 3.92
N ARG A 140 -10.27 -8.16 3.54
CA ARG A 140 -10.90 -7.35 2.49
C ARG A 140 -11.43 -6.06 3.14
N GLY A 141 -11.39 -4.93 2.45
CA GLY A 141 -11.94 -3.68 3.00
C GLY A 141 -13.39 -3.89 3.48
N GLY A 142 -13.69 -3.47 4.70
CA GLY A 142 -14.99 -3.66 5.36
C GLY A 142 -15.27 -5.07 5.92
N ASP A 143 -14.45 -6.08 5.61
CA ASP A 143 -14.67 -7.45 6.07
C ASP A 143 -13.84 -7.76 7.33
N PRO A 144 -14.45 -8.21 8.44
CA PRO A 144 -13.71 -8.65 9.61
C PRO A 144 -12.88 -9.93 9.36
N LYS A 145 -13.24 -10.73 8.34
CA LYS A 145 -12.60 -12.01 8.02
C LYS A 145 -11.33 -11.83 7.20
N TRP A 146 -10.37 -12.74 7.46
CA TRP A 146 -9.11 -12.78 6.73
C TRP A 146 -9.19 -13.81 5.62
N HIS A 147 -8.96 -13.34 4.40
CA HIS A 147 -9.07 -14.15 3.20
C HIS A 147 -7.70 -14.60 2.74
N ARG A 148 -7.60 -15.88 2.36
CA ARG A 148 -6.44 -16.42 1.66
C ARG A 148 -6.30 -15.74 0.30
N PHE A 149 -5.07 -15.37 -0.08
CA PHE A 149 -4.80 -14.94 -1.45
C PHE A 149 -4.94 -16.12 -2.42
N THR A 150 -5.74 -15.95 -3.47
CA THR A 150 -6.00 -16.96 -4.50
C THR A 150 -4.93 -17.02 -5.58
N PHE A 151 -4.00 -16.07 -5.63
CA PHE A 151 -2.98 -15.92 -6.68
C PHE A 151 -1.78 -16.87 -6.58
N GLY A 152 -2.01 -18.07 -6.04
CA GLY A 152 -0.98 -19.07 -5.79
C GLY A 152 -0.33 -18.92 -4.41
N SER A 153 0.16 -20.05 -3.90
CA SER A 153 1.10 -20.06 -2.79
C SER A 153 2.50 -19.66 -3.28
N ASN A 154 3.32 -19.05 -2.41
CA ASN A 154 4.65 -18.54 -2.76
C ASN A 154 4.66 -17.32 -3.68
N LEU A 155 4.11 -16.21 -3.17
CA LEU A 155 4.33 -14.91 -3.78
C LEU A 155 5.82 -14.54 -3.77
N SER A 156 6.30 -13.94 -4.87
CA SER A 156 7.62 -13.30 -4.90
C SER A 156 7.66 -12.11 -3.94
N GLU A 157 8.85 -11.71 -3.54
CA GLU A 157 9.05 -10.56 -2.66
C GLU A 157 8.42 -9.27 -3.22
N GLU A 158 8.52 -9.04 -4.52
CA GLU A 158 7.90 -7.92 -5.21
C GLU A 158 6.37 -8.00 -5.18
N GLN A 159 5.80 -9.20 -5.31
CA GLN A 159 4.35 -9.41 -5.23
C GLN A 159 3.84 -9.15 -3.81
N VAL A 160 4.56 -9.63 -2.79
CA VAL A 160 4.26 -9.34 -1.38
C VAL A 160 4.33 -7.83 -1.13
N GLU A 161 5.40 -7.15 -1.56
CA GLU A 161 5.54 -5.70 -1.40
C GLU A 161 4.41 -4.92 -2.12
N ALA A 162 4.01 -5.35 -3.31
CA ALA A 162 2.91 -4.72 -4.04
C ALA A 162 1.56 -4.91 -3.35
N GLN A 163 1.31 -6.08 -2.74
CA GLN A 163 0.14 -6.29 -1.89
C GLN A 163 0.19 -5.41 -0.64
N LEU A 164 1.36 -5.24 -0.02
CA LEU A 164 1.51 -4.35 1.13
C LEU A 164 1.24 -2.89 0.76
N ASP A 165 1.73 -2.40 -0.39
CA ASP A 165 1.41 -1.06 -0.88
C ASP A 165 -0.10 -0.87 -1.09
N TYR A 166 -0.78 -1.88 -1.66
CA TYR A 166 -2.23 -1.87 -1.84
C TYR A 166 -2.96 -1.73 -0.49
N ARG A 167 -2.59 -2.57 0.48
CA ARG A 167 -3.19 -2.55 1.82
C ARG A 167 -2.91 -1.24 2.54
N ASN A 168 -1.72 -0.68 2.36
CA ASN A 168 -1.35 0.60 2.95
C ASN A 168 -2.19 1.76 2.38
N CYS A 169 -2.47 1.74 1.07
CA CYS A 169 -3.36 2.70 0.41
C CYS A 169 -4.77 2.69 1.04
N HIS A 170 -5.31 1.49 1.26
CA HIS A 170 -6.66 1.33 1.84
C HIS A 170 -6.72 1.63 3.33
N HIS A 171 -5.78 1.12 4.12
CA HIS A 171 -5.90 1.11 5.57
C HIS A 171 -5.20 2.28 6.27
N ASN A 172 -4.22 2.91 5.62
CA ASN A 172 -3.41 3.96 6.22
C ASN A 172 -3.41 5.26 5.41
N ARG A 173 -4.26 5.37 4.37
CA ARG A 173 -4.34 6.54 3.50
C ARG A 173 -2.95 6.94 2.96
N ALA A 174 -2.17 5.94 2.55
CA ALA A 174 -0.77 6.09 2.19
C ALA A 174 -0.52 5.50 0.80
N VAL A 175 -0.36 6.36 -0.20
CA VAL A 175 -0.29 6.00 -1.63
C VAL A 175 1.14 5.74 -2.07
N THR A 176 1.35 4.67 -2.81
CA THR A 176 2.61 4.45 -3.54
C THR A 176 2.43 4.80 -5.01
N ILE A 177 3.14 5.82 -5.49
CA ILE A 177 3.18 6.19 -6.91
C ILE A 177 4.12 5.21 -7.63
N ASN A 178 3.63 4.54 -8.67
CA ASN A 178 4.46 3.73 -9.57
C ASN A 178 4.64 4.46 -10.91
N LEU A 179 5.86 4.91 -11.17
CA LEU A 179 6.26 5.62 -12.39
C LEU A 179 6.39 4.71 -13.60
N TYR A 180 6.38 3.39 -13.44
CA TYR A 180 6.32 2.50 -14.60
C TYR A 180 4.93 2.47 -15.23
N PHE A 181 3.89 2.93 -14.53
CA PHE A 181 2.52 2.82 -15.01
C PHE A 181 2.27 3.73 -16.22
N VAL A 182 2.45 3.15 -17.41
CA VAL A 182 2.08 3.75 -18.68
C VAL A 182 0.56 3.69 -18.77
N VAL A 183 -0.09 4.85 -18.85
CA VAL A 183 -1.46 4.93 -19.37
C VAL A 183 -1.41 4.26 -20.74
N SER A 184 -2.03 3.09 -20.92
CA SER A 184 -2.04 2.49 -22.26
C SER A 184 -2.56 3.57 -23.22
N GLN A 185 -1.80 3.88 -24.27
CA GLN A 185 -2.18 4.97 -25.20
C GLN A 185 -3.53 4.72 -25.88
N ASN A 186 -4.00 3.47 -25.86
CA ASN A 186 -5.32 3.09 -26.36
C ASN A 186 -6.45 3.39 -25.36
N GLY A 187 -6.12 3.89 -24.16
CA GLY A 187 -6.95 3.72 -22.98
C GLY A 187 -7.30 2.23 -22.78
N PRO A 188 -7.94 1.85 -21.69
CA PRO A 188 -9.05 0.96 -21.85
C PRO A 188 -10.14 1.76 -22.55
N SER A 189 -10.82 1.13 -23.51
CA SER A 189 -11.89 1.70 -24.32
C SER A 189 -13.06 2.30 -23.51
N ASP A 190 -13.01 2.23 -22.18
CA ASP A 190 -14.01 2.67 -21.20
C ASP A 190 -13.55 3.85 -20.30
N GLY A 191 -12.37 4.44 -20.52
CA GLY A 191 -11.88 5.60 -19.75
C GLY A 191 -11.46 5.30 -18.31
N LYS A 192 -11.32 4.03 -17.90
CA LYS A 192 -11.03 3.64 -16.50
C LYS A 192 -9.57 3.31 -16.19
N GLY A 193 -8.65 3.41 -17.15
CA GLY A 193 -7.29 2.84 -17.01
C GLY A 193 -6.22 3.85 -16.64
N ASN A 194 -6.58 5.11 -16.42
CA ASN A 194 -5.64 6.12 -15.98
C ASN A 194 -5.70 6.35 -14.47
N LYS A 195 -6.43 5.53 -13.70
CA LYS A 195 -6.51 5.66 -12.26
C LYS A 195 -6.01 4.41 -11.54
N TYR A 196 -5.33 4.59 -10.42
CA TYR A 196 -4.91 3.49 -9.55
C TYR A 196 -4.85 3.90 -8.07
N CYS A 197 -4.99 2.95 -7.13
CA CYS A 197 -4.56 3.15 -5.73
C CYS A 197 -3.09 2.72 -5.56
N CYS A 198 -2.76 1.63 -6.25
CA CYS A 198 -1.46 0.97 -6.33
C CYS A 198 -1.39 0.15 -7.63
N TYR A 199 -0.22 -0.43 -7.93
CA TYR A 199 0.10 -1.14 -9.18
C TYR A 199 -0.98 -2.12 -9.71
N TYR A 200 -1.72 -2.83 -8.85
CA TYR A 200 -2.68 -3.87 -9.26
C TYR A 200 -4.16 -3.49 -9.21
N HIS A 201 -4.52 -2.24 -8.91
CA HIS A 201 -5.93 -1.88 -8.66
C HIS A 201 -6.46 -0.83 -9.63
N TYR A 202 -7.12 -1.33 -10.67
CA TYR A 202 -7.85 -0.58 -11.69
C TYR A 202 -9.30 -1.10 -11.69
N HIS A 203 -10.30 -0.21 -11.65
CA HIS A 203 -11.74 -0.45 -11.95
C HIS A 203 -12.79 -0.52 -10.82
N ARG A 204 -12.65 0.15 -9.67
CA ARG A 204 -13.72 0.13 -8.64
C ARG A 204 -14.04 1.47 -7.98
N GLY A 205 -13.63 2.59 -8.55
CA GLY A 205 -13.92 3.93 -7.99
C GLY A 205 -13.16 4.23 -6.70
N ALA A 206 -12.29 3.32 -6.26
CA ALA A 206 -11.46 3.45 -5.07
C ALA A 206 -10.02 3.91 -5.43
N GLU A 207 -9.78 4.32 -6.67
CA GLU A 207 -8.47 4.77 -7.12
C GLU A 207 -8.11 6.13 -6.50
N LYS A 208 -6.84 6.27 -6.09
CA LYS A 208 -6.34 7.43 -5.32
C LYS A 208 -5.31 8.25 -6.08
N VAL A 209 -4.91 7.77 -7.25
CA VAL A 209 -4.01 8.41 -8.20
C VAL A 209 -4.69 8.43 -9.55
N THR A 210 -4.64 9.57 -10.22
CA THR A 210 -4.97 9.71 -11.64
C THR A 210 -3.70 10.02 -12.41
N VAL A 211 -3.57 9.48 -13.61
CA VAL A 211 -2.41 9.64 -14.48
C VAL A 211 -2.84 10.39 -15.73
N GLU A 212 -2.08 11.40 -16.08
CA GLU A 212 -2.28 12.18 -17.31
C GLU A 212 -0.98 12.20 -18.11
N GLN A 213 -1.06 11.87 -19.39
CA GLN A 213 0.05 12.12 -20.31
C GLN A 213 0.00 13.58 -20.75
N LYS A 214 1.12 14.28 -20.59
CA LYS A 214 1.29 15.68 -20.98
C LYS A 214 2.59 15.86 -21.73
N THR A 215 2.80 17.05 -22.28
CA THR A 215 4.02 17.40 -23.01
C THR A 215 4.60 18.70 -22.49
N VAL A 216 5.93 18.74 -22.49
CA VAL A 216 6.70 19.97 -22.31
C VAL A 216 7.29 20.40 -23.65
N SER A 217 7.07 21.64 -24.09
CA SER A 217 7.64 22.19 -25.34
C SER A 217 7.74 23.70 -25.27
N CYS A 218 8.79 24.33 -25.80
CA CYS A 218 8.88 25.78 -25.90
C CYS A 218 8.60 26.28 -27.34
N ASN A 219 8.51 27.60 -27.51
CA ASN A 219 8.18 28.23 -28.80
C ASN A 219 9.12 27.84 -29.94
N THR A 220 10.41 27.62 -29.64
CA THR A 220 11.43 27.21 -30.61
C THR A 220 11.49 25.69 -30.83
N HIS A 221 10.87 24.90 -29.95
CA HIS A 221 10.94 23.43 -29.95
C HIS A 221 9.55 22.76 -30.04
N ARG A 222 8.61 23.38 -30.77
CA ARG A 222 7.23 22.88 -30.93
C ARG A 222 7.15 21.53 -31.65
N THR A 223 8.11 21.23 -32.52
CA THR A 223 8.17 19.98 -33.29
C THR A 223 8.75 18.82 -32.49
N SER A 224 9.30 19.09 -31.31
CA SER A 224 9.98 18.10 -30.46
C SER A 224 9.57 18.17 -28.99
N PRO A 225 8.27 18.06 -28.67
CA PRO A 225 7.80 18.05 -27.29
C PRO A 225 8.36 16.86 -26.51
N ILE A 226 8.68 17.09 -25.23
CA ILE A 226 9.09 16.05 -24.30
C ILE A 226 7.84 15.53 -23.58
N PRO A 227 7.43 14.28 -23.77
CA PRO A 227 6.28 13.73 -23.06
C PRO A 227 6.64 13.45 -21.60
N TYR A 228 5.64 13.59 -20.73
CA TYR A 228 5.74 13.27 -19.31
C TYR A 228 4.43 12.68 -18.80
N LEU A 229 4.50 11.91 -17.71
CA LEU A 229 3.34 11.37 -17.01
C LEU A 229 3.15 12.11 -15.68
N LYS A 230 1.98 12.74 -15.50
CA LYS A 230 1.59 13.40 -14.25
C LYS A 230 0.72 12.47 -13.43
N HIS A 231 1.22 12.03 -12.27
CA HIS A 231 0.49 11.23 -11.29
C HIS A 231 -0.09 12.14 -10.21
N THR A 232 -1.39 12.42 -10.25
CA THR A 232 -2.11 13.28 -9.31
C THR A 232 -2.79 12.46 -8.22
N ILE A 233 -2.51 12.75 -6.96
CA ILE A 233 -3.21 12.18 -5.82
C ILE A 233 -4.57 12.88 -5.70
N THR A 234 -5.67 12.12 -5.74
CA THR A 234 -7.02 12.67 -5.92
C THR A 234 -7.61 13.31 -4.66
N ASP A 235 -7.00 13.09 -3.50
CA ASP A 235 -7.49 13.57 -2.21
C ASP A 235 -6.30 13.95 -1.31
N GLY A 236 -6.27 15.20 -0.84
CA GLY A 236 -5.18 15.76 -0.04
C GLY A 236 -4.99 15.11 1.33
N LYS A 237 -5.91 14.25 1.78
CA LYS A 237 -5.75 13.48 3.02
C LYS A 237 -4.77 12.31 2.89
N TYR A 238 -4.39 11.95 1.66
CA TYR A 238 -3.43 10.87 1.43
C TYR A 238 -2.00 11.38 1.55
N SER A 239 -1.17 10.58 2.19
CA SER A 239 0.28 10.78 2.17
C SER A 239 0.91 10.01 1.01
N LEU A 240 1.97 10.56 0.44
CA LEU A 240 2.82 9.83 -0.50
C LEU A 240 3.74 8.90 0.30
N ALA A 241 3.47 7.60 0.26
CA ALA A 241 4.19 6.57 1.00
C ALA A 241 5.52 6.18 0.34
N ALA A 242 5.56 6.19 -0.99
CA ALA A 242 6.74 5.92 -1.79
C ALA A 242 6.54 6.35 -3.24
N ILE A 243 7.66 6.56 -3.94
CA ILE A 243 7.71 6.61 -5.40
C ILE A 243 8.55 5.42 -5.86
N LYS A 244 8.03 4.61 -6.79
CA LYS A 244 8.69 3.40 -7.29
C LYS A 244 8.69 3.37 -8.82
N PHE A 245 9.61 2.62 -9.41
CA PHE A 245 9.69 2.34 -10.85
C PHE A 245 10.31 0.97 -11.09
N ASP A 246 10.05 0.35 -12.25
CA ASP A 246 10.57 -0.97 -12.57
C ASP A 246 11.78 -0.85 -13.51
N SER A 247 12.96 -1.31 -13.07
CA SER A 247 14.15 -1.28 -13.93
C SER A 247 14.16 -2.48 -14.86
N GLY A 248 13.90 -2.26 -16.14
CA GLY A 248 13.73 -3.32 -17.15
C GLY A 248 12.29 -3.52 -17.61
N GLY A 249 11.41 -2.55 -17.35
CA GLY A 249 10.02 -2.62 -17.76
C GLY A 249 9.18 -3.53 -16.88
N ARG A 250 8.14 -4.17 -17.45
CA ARG A 250 7.13 -4.96 -16.72
C ARG A 250 7.69 -6.11 -15.89
N ASN A 251 8.79 -6.71 -16.36
CA ASN A 251 9.47 -7.82 -15.69
C ASN A 251 10.71 -7.34 -14.91
N GLY A 252 10.91 -6.03 -14.84
CA GLY A 252 12.02 -5.40 -14.17
C GLY A 252 11.89 -5.49 -12.66
N LYS A 253 13.03 -5.43 -11.97
CA LYS A 253 13.03 -5.31 -10.50
C LYS A 253 12.47 -3.96 -10.10
N ARG A 254 11.53 -3.98 -9.15
CA ARG A 254 10.90 -2.79 -8.60
C ARG A 254 11.88 -2.03 -7.72
N LYS A 255 12.12 -0.76 -8.03
CA LYS A 255 13.05 0.13 -7.33
C LYS A 255 12.30 1.26 -6.66
N SER A 256 12.63 1.53 -5.40
CA SER A 256 12.15 2.71 -4.67
C SER A 256 13.06 3.91 -4.93
N ILE A 257 12.47 5.09 -5.06
CA ILE A 257 13.16 6.37 -5.15
C ILE A 257 13.32 6.95 -3.75
N THR A 258 14.50 7.47 -3.43
CA THR A 258 14.73 8.30 -2.24
C THR A 258 14.97 9.73 -2.69
N LEU A 259 14.29 10.70 -2.09
CA LEU A 259 14.47 12.12 -2.42
C LEU A 259 15.43 12.75 -1.42
N ASN A 260 16.54 13.30 -1.88
CA ASN A 260 17.45 14.02 -0.99
C ASN A 260 16.71 15.21 -0.37
N GLY A 261 16.78 15.33 0.96
CA GLY A 261 16.09 16.38 1.72
C GLY A 261 14.66 16.06 2.13
N ALA A 262 14.15 14.85 1.89
CA ALA A 262 12.86 14.41 2.45
C ALA A 262 12.79 12.93 2.76
N GLN A 263 12.00 12.60 3.78
CA GLN A 263 11.72 11.24 4.20
C GLN A 263 10.27 10.90 3.90
N PHE A 264 10.05 9.65 3.45
CA PHE A 264 8.71 9.11 3.32
C PHE A 264 8.15 8.69 4.70
N PRO A 265 6.82 8.72 4.90
CA PRO A 265 5.81 9.26 3.99
C PRO A 265 5.83 10.80 3.94
N ILE A 266 5.40 11.38 2.82
CA ILE A 266 5.32 12.83 2.61
C ILE A 266 3.84 13.23 2.54
N SER A 267 3.38 14.00 3.53
CA SER A 267 2.01 14.53 3.57
C SER A 267 1.82 15.71 2.62
N GLY A 268 0.62 15.86 2.05
CA GLY A 268 0.25 17.04 1.26
C GLY A 268 0.81 17.08 -0.16
N VAL A 269 1.41 15.98 -0.65
CA VAL A 269 1.80 15.87 -2.06
C VAL A 269 0.54 15.81 -2.92
N GLN A 270 0.49 16.65 -3.94
CA GLN A 270 -0.61 16.74 -4.90
C GLN A 270 -0.30 15.93 -6.15
N SER A 271 0.92 16.04 -6.69
CA SER A 271 1.29 15.30 -7.87
C SER A 271 2.79 14.97 -7.96
N VAL A 272 3.10 13.93 -8.72
CA VAL A 272 4.47 13.61 -9.18
C VAL A 272 4.44 13.51 -10.69
N SER A 273 5.20 14.36 -11.36
CA SER A 273 5.40 14.31 -12.81
C SER A 273 6.72 13.62 -13.13
N ALA A 274 6.73 12.66 -14.05
CA ALA A 274 7.92 11.92 -14.43
C ALA A 274 8.22 12.06 -15.92
N LEU A 275 9.50 12.32 -16.22
CA LEU A 275 10.05 12.46 -17.57
C LEU A 275 11.02 11.32 -17.81
N TYR A 276 10.90 10.73 -18.99
CA TYR A 276 11.55 9.47 -19.37
C TYR A 276 12.52 9.69 -20.52
N CYS A 277 13.56 8.86 -20.55
CA CYS A 277 14.44 8.74 -21.71
C CYS A 277 14.03 7.53 -22.59
N LYS A 278 14.79 7.29 -23.66
CA LYS A 278 14.53 6.21 -24.62
C LYS A 278 14.48 4.81 -23.99
N ASP A 279 15.11 4.62 -22.82
CA ASP A 279 15.13 3.37 -22.07
C ASP A 279 13.84 3.10 -21.26
N GLY A 280 12.88 4.03 -21.28
CA GLY A 280 11.64 3.91 -20.50
C GLY A 280 11.85 4.06 -19.00
N ILE A 281 13.04 4.48 -18.57
CA ILE A 281 13.37 4.70 -17.16
C ILE A 281 13.20 6.20 -16.86
N PRO A 282 12.46 6.57 -15.79
CA PRO A 282 12.36 7.97 -15.41
C PRO A 282 13.75 8.51 -15.05
N LYS A 283 14.11 9.68 -15.60
CA LYS A 283 15.39 10.35 -15.32
C LYS A 283 15.21 11.60 -14.45
N VAL A 284 14.09 12.27 -14.63
CA VAL A 284 13.75 13.51 -13.94
C VAL A 284 12.31 13.40 -13.46
N ILE A 285 12.06 13.83 -12.23
CA ILE A 285 10.72 13.97 -11.67
C ILE A 285 10.52 15.38 -11.13
N TYR A 286 9.28 15.82 -11.09
CA TYR A 286 8.84 17.05 -10.43
C TYR A 286 7.79 16.69 -9.39
N VAL A 287 7.94 17.20 -8.16
CA VAL A 287 7.01 16.96 -7.06
C VAL A 287 6.25 18.25 -6.75
N GLU A 288 4.92 18.17 -6.80
CA GLU A 288 4.00 19.27 -6.51
C GLU A 288 3.31 19.02 -5.17
N GLY A 289 3.30 20.00 -4.28
CA GLY A 289 2.85 19.85 -2.89
C GLY A 289 3.90 19.16 -2.01
N GLY A 290 3.52 18.86 -0.76
CA GLY A 290 4.42 18.25 0.21
C GLY A 290 5.01 19.25 1.22
N THR A 291 6.12 18.87 1.84
CA THR A 291 6.92 19.75 2.71
C THR A 291 7.78 20.71 1.87
N ASP A 292 8.30 21.78 2.48
CA ASP A 292 9.24 22.72 1.82
C ASP A 292 10.50 22.03 1.26
N GLY A 293 10.82 20.85 1.79
CA GLY A 293 11.90 19.99 1.31
C GLY A 293 11.68 19.49 -0.11
N VAL A 294 10.44 19.36 -0.60
CA VAL A 294 10.10 18.73 -1.89
C VAL A 294 9.13 19.52 -2.75
N ASN A 295 8.29 20.36 -2.15
CA ASN A 295 7.26 21.10 -2.87
C ASN A 295 7.86 22.01 -3.94
N GLY A 296 7.41 21.83 -5.19
CA GLY A 296 7.84 22.64 -6.33
C GLY A 296 9.27 22.36 -6.76
N LYS A 297 9.81 21.17 -6.44
CA LYS A 297 11.18 20.81 -6.77
C LYS A 297 11.26 19.73 -7.84
N TRP A 298 12.25 19.93 -8.69
CA TRP A 298 12.72 18.95 -9.65
C TRP A 298 13.78 18.08 -8.99
N PHE A 299 13.74 16.79 -9.25
CA PHE A 299 14.73 15.82 -8.81
C PHE A 299 15.23 15.02 -10.00
N LYS A 300 16.52 14.74 -10.05
CA LYS A 300 17.12 13.86 -11.06
C LYS A 300 17.79 12.69 -10.39
N LYS A 301 17.89 11.61 -11.15
CA LYS A 301 18.67 10.44 -10.76
C LYS A 301 20.14 10.67 -11.09
N ASP A 302 21.01 10.59 -10.10
CA ASP A 302 22.46 10.53 -10.34
C ASP A 302 22.90 9.13 -10.78
N ASN A 303 23.97 9.06 -11.58
CA ASN A 303 24.45 7.80 -12.18
C ASN A 303 24.74 6.75 -11.09
N GLY A 304 23.89 5.73 -11.01
CA GLY A 304 24.05 4.59 -10.09
C GLY A 304 23.48 4.80 -8.68
N SER A 305 23.07 6.01 -8.29
CA SER A 305 22.51 6.27 -6.96
C SER A 305 21.05 5.83 -6.85
N ARG A 306 20.65 5.40 -5.65
CA ARG A 306 19.23 5.25 -5.24
C ARG A 306 18.61 6.59 -4.86
N GLU A 307 19.45 7.55 -4.52
CA GLU A 307 19.07 8.89 -4.11
C GLU A 307 18.93 9.82 -5.32
N TRP A 308 17.88 10.61 -5.30
CA TRP A 308 17.56 11.59 -6.32
C TRP A 308 17.84 12.98 -5.78
N THR A 309 18.63 13.75 -6.52
CA THR A 309 19.15 15.05 -6.09
C THR A 309 18.33 16.19 -6.70
N PRO A 310 18.14 17.30 -5.97
CA PRO A 310 17.43 18.47 -6.48
C PRO A 310 18.10 19.07 -7.71
N VAL A 311 17.30 19.56 -8.66
CA VAL A 311 17.73 20.22 -9.89
C VAL A 311 17.51 21.72 -9.76
N THR A 312 18.53 22.44 -9.29
CA THR A 312 18.43 23.87 -8.91
C THR A 312 18.24 24.80 -10.11
N ASN A 313 18.78 24.45 -11.27
CA ASN A 313 18.60 25.18 -12.53
C ASN A 313 17.15 25.18 -13.04
N LEU A 314 16.26 24.34 -12.51
CA LEU A 314 14.83 24.32 -12.86
C LEU A 314 13.92 24.91 -11.77
N GLN A 315 14.49 25.48 -10.71
CA GLN A 315 13.73 26.03 -9.59
C GLN A 315 12.76 27.14 -10.04
N GLY A 316 11.56 27.14 -9.45
CA GLY A 316 10.51 28.13 -9.74
C GLY A 316 9.73 27.86 -11.02
N LYS A 317 9.99 26.72 -11.70
CA LYS A 317 9.22 26.29 -12.86
C LYS A 317 8.52 24.97 -12.59
N THR A 318 7.28 24.85 -13.02
CA THR A 318 6.55 23.59 -13.15
C THR A 318 6.69 23.04 -14.58
N PRO A 319 6.45 21.74 -14.81
CA PRO A 319 6.42 21.17 -16.17
C PRO A 319 5.54 21.99 -17.13
N GLU A 320 4.38 22.47 -16.68
CA GLU A 320 3.44 23.26 -17.47
C GLU A 320 3.95 24.67 -17.79
N THR A 321 4.71 25.30 -16.89
CA THR A 321 5.23 26.67 -17.08
C THR A 321 6.52 26.73 -17.90
N ILE A 322 7.27 25.63 -18.01
CA ILE A 322 8.45 25.55 -18.89
C ILE A 322 8.02 25.77 -20.35
N ASN A 323 6.77 25.45 -20.70
CA ASN A 323 6.25 25.48 -22.07
C ASN A 323 6.28 26.86 -22.74
N ASN A 324 6.31 27.92 -21.97
CA ASN A 324 6.21 29.28 -22.47
C ASN A 324 7.45 30.11 -22.18
N SER A 325 8.55 29.46 -21.80
CA SER A 325 9.71 30.14 -21.25
C SER A 325 10.76 30.44 -22.32
N SER A 326 11.12 31.72 -22.48
CA SER A 326 12.27 32.19 -23.26
C SER A 326 13.53 32.35 -22.40
N ASP A 327 13.50 31.83 -21.17
CA ASP A 327 14.51 32.03 -20.13
C ASP A 327 15.55 30.90 -20.07
N GLY A 328 15.60 30.05 -21.10
CA GLY A 328 16.56 28.94 -21.21
C GLY A 328 16.22 27.70 -20.38
N LYS A 329 15.09 27.68 -19.64
CA LYS A 329 14.75 26.56 -18.75
C LYS A 329 14.39 25.27 -19.48
N TYR A 330 13.88 25.38 -20.71
CA TYR A 330 13.65 24.22 -21.55
C TYR A 330 14.97 23.53 -21.91
N GLU A 331 15.98 24.29 -22.32
CA GLU A 331 17.32 23.81 -22.65
C GLU A 331 17.99 23.16 -21.43
N GLU A 332 17.83 23.77 -20.25
CA GLU A 332 18.30 23.20 -18.99
C GLU A 332 17.58 21.88 -18.63
N LEU A 333 16.28 21.76 -18.92
CA LEU A 333 15.54 20.51 -18.75
C LEU A 333 16.07 19.44 -19.71
N VAL A 334 16.29 19.78 -20.98
CA VAL A 334 16.86 18.87 -21.98
C VAL A 334 18.24 18.38 -21.52
N LYS A 335 19.12 19.30 -21.10
CA LYS A 335 20.46 18.99 -20.59
C LYS A 335 20.42 18.08 -19.36
N THR A 336 19.44 18.29 -18.48
CA THR A 336 19.24 17.45 -17.30
C THR A 336 18.83 16.03 -17.69
N LEU A 337 17.93 15.89 -18.68
CA LEU A 337 17.48 14.58 -19.18
C LEU A 337 18.58 13.80 -19.90
N THR A 338 19.46 14.48 -20.65
CA THR A 338 20.56 13.84 -21.38
C THR A 338 21.77 13.49 -20.51
N GLY A 339 21.83 13.99 -19.27
CA GLY A 339 22.82 13.58 -18.25
C GLY A 339 24.22 14.17 -18.39
N THR A 340 24.59 14.70 -19.56
CA THR A 340 25.85 15.39 -19.87
C THR A 340 25.58 16.23 -21.14
N GLY A 341 26.11 17.43 -21.32
CA GLY A 341 27.53 17.66 -21.61
C GLY A 341 27.98 17.13 -22.99
N ILE A 342 27.15 16.34 -23.68
CA ILE A 342 27.42 15.86 -25.03
C ILE A 342 27.03 16.99 -25.98
N GLY A 343 28.04 17.61 -26.59
CA GLY A 343 27.88 18.71 -27.53
C GLY A 343 26.83 18.38 -28.60
N HIS A 344 25.92 19.34 -28.80
CA HIS A 344 25.13 19.58 -30.00
C HIS A 344 25.03 18.42 -31.00
N ALA A 345 24.21 17.42 -30.70
CA ALA A 345 23.56 16.60 -31.72
C ALA A 345 22.05 16.65 -31.48
N HIS A 346 21.49 17.80 -31.83
CA HIS A 346 20.06 18.15 -31.73
C HIS A 346 19.27 17.45 -32.85
N SER A 347 19.22 16.13 -32.85
CA SER A 347 18.37 15.39 -33.79
C SER A 347 18.11 13.99 -33.26
N SER A 348 16.83 13.57 -33.22
CA SER A 348 16.32 12.20 -33.02
C SER A 348 15.91 11.71 -31.62
N VAL A 349 15.52 12.58 -30.67
CA VAL A 349 14.88 12.13 -29.41
C VAL A 349 13.37 11.86 -29.54
N THR A 350 12.71 12.31 -30.61
CA THR A 350 11.24 12.48 -30.62
C THR A 350 10.37 11.26 -30.93
N ASN A 351 10.89 10.18 -31.56
CA ASN A 351 10.01 9.09 -32.04
C ASN A 351 10.05 7.80 -31.21
N SER A 352 10.95 7.66 -30.24
CA SER A 352 11.14 6.37 -29.53
C SER A 352 10.25 6.20 -28.28
N LEU A 353 9.80 7.30 -27.66
CA LEU A 353 8.91 7.24 -26.49
C LEU A 353 7.50 6.74 -26.87
N LEU A 354 7.04 7.07 -28.09
CA LEU A 354 5.82 6.51 -28.65
C LEU A 354 6.00 5.05 -29.09
N ALA A 355 7.16 4.68 -29.67
CA ALA A 355 7.39 3.32 -30.17
C ALA A 355 7.51 2.25 -29.07
N HIS A 356 8.08 2.57 -27.90
CA HIS A 356 8.08 1.64 -26.75
C HIS A 356 6.73 1.62 -26.00
N SER A 357 5.91 2.67 -26.14
CA SER A 357 4.52 2.67 -25.68
C SER A 357 3.60 1.84 -26.57
N VAL A 358 3.89 1.66 -27.86
CA VAL A 358 2.99 0.97 -28.79
C VAL A 358 3.45 -0.47 -29.08
N ASN A 359 4.75 -0.73 -29.26
CA ASN A 359 5.22 -2.05 -29.72
C ASN A 359 5.50 -3.06 -28.60
N THR A 360 5.60 -2.63 -27.34
CA THR A 360 5.72 -3.55 -26.20
C THR A 360 4.35 -3.95 -25.62
N ILE A 361 3.25 -3.40 -26.16
CA ILE A 361 1.88 -3.57 -25.62
C ILE A 361 0.99 -4.49 -26.48
N THR A 362 1.43 -4.90 -27.67
CA THR A 362 0.70 -5.90 -28.48
C THR A 362 0.93 -7.35 -28.07
N THR A 363 1.71 -7.62 -27.02
CA THR A 363 1.58 -8.91 -26.32
C THR A 363 0.39 -8.79 -25.39
N THR A 364 -0.73 -9.33 -25.89
CA THR A 364 -1.85 -9.82 -25.09
C THR A 364 -1.33 -10.20 -23.72
N PHE A 365 -1.86 -9.55 -22.68
CA PHE A 365 -1.86 -10.15 -21.35
C PHE A 365 -2.18 -11.63 -21.57
N PRO A 366 -1.37 -12.62 -21.09
CA PRO A 366 -2.02 -13.89 -20.83
C PRO A 366 -3.23 -13.50 -19.98
N PRO A 367 -4.47 -13.88 -20.36
CA PRO A 367 -5.61 -13.59 -19.53
C PRO A 367 -5.31 -14.23 -18.18
N LEU A 368 -4.82 -13.43 -17.24
CA LEU A 368 -5.13 -13.64 -15.85
C LEU A 368 -6.64 -13.47 -15.87
N ASN A 369 -7.34 -14.60 -15.96
CA ASN A 369 -8.79 -14.70 -15.96
C ASN A 369 -9.32 -14.10 -14.65
N PHE A 370 -9.34 -12.78 -14.60
CA PHE A 370 -9.88 -11.99 -13.50
C PHE A 370 -11.42 -12.01 -13.53
N LEU A 371 -12.00 -12.45 -14.66
CA LEU A 371 -13.44 -12.66 -14.84
C LEU A 371 -13.97 -13.92 -14.15
N HIS A 372 -13.12 -14.81 -13.62
CA HIS A 372 -13.56 -15.94 -12.79
C HIS A 372 -13.50 -15.63 -11.27
N LEU A 373 -13.67 -14.37 -10.90
CA LEU A 373 -13.72 -13.92 -9.50
C LEU A 373 -15.00 -14.30 -8.74
N PHE A 374 -15.89 -15.09 -9.34
CA PHE A 374 -17.10 -15.56 -8.68
C PHE A 374 -17.37 -16.99 -9.15
N SER A 375 -17.33 -17.98 -8.25
CA SER A 375 -18.19 -19.14 -8.45
C SER A 375 -19.61 -18.68 -8.15
N GLU A 376 -20.53 -19.13 -8.99
CA GLU A 376 -21.96 -18.94 -8.88
C GLU A 376 -22.49 -19.82 -7.74
N GLU A 377 -22.17 -19.47 -6.48
CA GLU A 377 -22.87 -20.05 -5.34
C GLU A 377 -23.35 -18.93 -4.42
N THR A 378 -24.68 -18.85 -4.31
CA THR A 378 -25.51 -17.94 -3.50
C THR A 378 -25.77 -16.55 -4.08
N ALA A 379 -26.28 -16.51 -5.32
CA ALA A 379 -27.18 -15.45 -5.77
C ALA A 379 -28.56 -15.61 -5.09
N SER A 380 -28.66 -15.29 -3.80
CA SER A 380 -29.92 -15.09 -3.09
C SER A 380 -29.63 -14.22 -1.87
N GLN A 381 -30.17 -13.00 -1.87
CA GLN A 381 -30.03 -11.94 -0.84
C GLN A 381 -28.89 -10.93 -1.05
N LEU A 382 -29.01 -10.12 -2.11
CA LEU A 382 -28.42 -8.78 -2.17
C LEU A 382 -29.54 -7.75 -1.99
N GLN A 383 -29.72 -7.26 -0.77
CA GLN A 383 -30.27 -5.93 -0.55
C GLN A 383 -29.16 -4.91 -0.84
N LEU A 384 -29.49 -3.91 -1.66
CA LEU A 384 -28.69 -2.70 -1.86
C LEU A 384 -28.50 -1.99 -0.53
N VAL A 385 -27.32 -2.09 0.05
CA VAL A 385 -26.87 -1.21 1.14
C VAL A 385 -26.06 -0.09 0.48
N SER A 386 -26.50 1.15 0.67
CA SER A 386 -25.76 2.35 0.25
C SER A 386 -24.40 2.38 0.94
N SER A 387 -23.40 2.87 0.21
CA SER A 387 -22.08 3.17 0.77
C SER A 387 -22.19 4.38 1.69
N ASP A 388 -22.54 4.12 2.95
CA ASP A 388 -22.46 5.14 3.99
C ASP A 388 -21.02 5.28 4.47
N ASP A 389 -20.69 6.54 4.70
CA ASP A 389 -19.43 7.13 5.13
C ASP A 389 -18.78 6.37 6.31
N GLU A 390 -17.55 5.88 6.13
CA GLU A 390 -16.75 5.33 7.25
C GLU A 390 -16.19 6.50 8.09
N SER A 391 -17.01 7.02 9.01
CA SER A 391 -16.51 7.80 10.15
C SER A 391 -15.96 6.83 11.20
N GLU A 392 -14.66 6.49 11.10
CA GLU A 392 -13.96 5.94 12.25
C GLU A 392 -13.90 7.03 13.34
N GLY A 393 -14.62 6.80 14.44
CA GLY A 393 -14.70 7.71 15.57
C GLY A 393 -13.32 7.98 16.18
N ASN A 394 -12.94 9.26 16.22
CA ASN A 394 -11.85 9.74 17.05
C ASN A 394 -12.20 9.50 18.52
N GLY A 395 -11.58 8.50 19.13
CA GLY A 395 -11.56 8.35 20.58
C GLY A 395 -10.77 9.48 21.21
N LEU A 396 -11.46 10.51 21.70
CA LEU A 396 -10.90 11.50 22.61
C LEU A 396 -10.69 10.82 23.97
N GLY A 397 -9.45 10.81 24.45
CA GLY A 397 -9.08 10.28 25.77
C GLY A 397 -9.63 11.14 26.92
N PRO A 398 -9.76 10.58 28.14
CA PRO A 398 -10.24 11.33 29.29
C PRO A 398 -9.07 12.07 29.94
N GLY A 399 -9.15 13.39 29.97
CA GLY A 399 -8.23 14.26 30.69
C GLY A 399 -8.81 15.66 30.77
N ASP A 400 -9.60 15.92 31.83
CA ASP A 400 -9.40 17.09 32.68
C ASP A 400 -10.45 17.12 33.81
N ASN A 401 -9.91 16.98 35.01
CA ASN A 401 -10.50 17.20 36.32
C ASN A 401 -10.79 18.69 36.53
N THR A 402 -12.00 19.11 36.18
CA THR A 402 -12.52 20.42 36.62
C THR A 402 -13.42 20.24 37.83
N THR A 403 -12.95 20.80 38.95
CA THR A 403 -13.61 20.91 40.24
C THR A 403 -14.96 21.64 40.10
N ALA A 404 -16.07 20.93 40.30
CA ALA A 404 -17.39 21.55 40.45
C ALA A 404 -17.75 21.64 41.94
N ILE A 405 -17.96 22.88 42.38
CA ILE A 405 -18.38 23.26 43.73
C ILE A 405 -19.79 22.75 43.98
N ILE A 406 -19.95 21.99 45.08
CA ILE A 406 -21.23 21.51 45.61
C ILE A 406 -21.92 22.69 46.31
N ALA A 407 -23.07 23.12 45.77
CA ALA A 407 -24.07 23.87 46.52
C ALA A 407 -25.28 22.96 46.71
N GLY A 408 -25.51 22.55 47.96
CA GLY A 408 -26.63 21.70 48.33
C GLY A 408 -27.96 22.44 48.27
N THR A 409 -29.03 21.68 48.08
CA THR A 409 -30.33 22.04 48.64
C THR A 409 -31.11 20.78 48.99
N VAL A 410 -31.66 20.81 50.19
CA VAL A 410 -32.39 19.76 50.89
C VAL A 410 -33.84 19.78 50.40
N GLY A 411 -34.43 18.61 50.18
CA GLY A 411 -35.86 18.47 49.92
C GLY A 411 -36.28 17.02 49.80
N GLY A 412 -36.71 16.43 50.92
CA GLY A 412 -37.25 15.09 50.98
C GLY A 412 -38.64 14.97 50.36
N GLY A 413 -38.99 13.75 49.93
CA GLY A 413 -40.31 13.40 49.45
C GLY A 413 -40.43 11.90 49.24
N ILE A 414 -41.15 11.25 50.16
CA ILE A 414 -41.53 9.83 50.16
C ILE A 414 -42.57 9.60 49.05
N GLY A 415 -42.47 8.52 48.28
CA GLY A 415 -43.49 8.19 47.28
C GLY A 415 -43.30 6.81 46.65
N THR A 416 -44.17 5.89 47.03
CA THR A 416 -44.27 4.48 46.64
C THR A 416 -44.63 4.26 45.17
N GLY A 417 -44.01 3.22 44.59
CA GLY A 417 -44.48 2.29 43.54
C GLY A 417 -45.48 2.74 42.47
N LEU A 418 -45.12 2.51 41.20
CA LEU A 418 -46.04 2.04 40.17
C LEU A 418 -45.29 1.40 38.99
N VAL A 419 -45.75 0.21 38.63
CA VAL A 419 -45.36 -0.59 37.47
C VAL A 419 -45.77 0.17 36.19
N GLY A 420 -44.81 0.39 35.29
CA GLY A 420 -45.03 1.08 34.01
C GLY A 420 -44.49 0.26 32.84
N VAL A 421 -45.41 -0.24 32.03
CA VAL A 421 -45.19 -1.06 30.82
C VAL A 421 -44.37 -0.27 29.79
N GLY A 422 -43.26 -0.86 29.32
CA GLY A 422 -42.41 -0.30 28.27
C GLY A 422 -43.12 -0.33 26.91
N ILE A 423 -43.51 0.84 26.42
CA ILE A 423 -44.01 1.05 25.06
C ILE A 423 -42.80 1.07 24.10
N TRP A 424 -42.77 0.08 23.23
CA TRP A 424 -41.83 -0.03 22.11
C TRP A 424 -42.18 1.02 21.05
N LYS A 425 -41.28 1.97 20.76
CA LYS A 425 -41.38 2.88 19.62
C LYS A 425 -40.26 2.62 18.63
N GLY A 426 -40.60 1.93 17.55
CA GLY A 426 -39.81 1.86 16.32
C GLY A 426 -39.92 3.16 15.48
N PRO A 427 -39.13 3.26 14.40
CA PRO A 427 -38.61 4.53 13.90
C PRO A 427 -39.55 5.26 12.92
N ALA A 428 -39.69 6.57 13.13
CA ALA A 428 -40.28 7.48 12.15
C ALA A 428 -39.18 7.98 11.19
N ILE A 429 -39.09 7.33 10.03
CA ILE A 429 -38.49 7.86 8.82
C ILE A 429 -39.61 8.57 8.04
N LEU A 430 -39.23 9.61 7.29
CA LEU A 430 -39.99 10.27 6.20
C LEU A 430 -40.82 11.51 6.58
N ALA A 431 -40.17 12.68 6.61
CA ALA A 431 -40.72 13.95 6.09
C ALA A 431 -39.68 15.08 6.24
N ARG A 432 -38.97 15.43 5.15
CA ARG A 432 -38.47 16.78 4.81
C ARG A 432 -37.59 16.70 3.55
N LEU A 433 -38.25 16.51 2.42
CA LEU A 433 -37.76 16.98 1.13
C LEU A 433 -38.89 17.83 0.54
N ILE A 434 -38.54 18.91 -0.17
CA ILE A 434 -39.41 19.94 -0.77
C ILE A 434 -39.73 21.11 0.16
N ALA A 435 -38.78 22.06 0.22
CA ALA A 435 -39.07 23.48 0.10
C ALA A 435 -37.79 24.25 -0.28
N ARG A 436 -37.76 24.77 -1.51
CA ARG A 436 -36.89 25.84 -2.04
C ARG A 436 -35.38 25.56 -2.17
N LEU A 437 -34.98 24.99 -3.30
CA LEU A 437 -34.27 25.67 -4.40
C LEU A 437 -34.01 24.67 -5.53
#